data_AF-A0A849PLZ3-F1
#
_entry.id   AF-A0A849PLZ3-F1
#
_cell.length_a   1.000
_cell.length_b   1.000
_cell.length_c   1.000
_cell.angle_alpha   90.00
_cell.angle_beta   90.00
_cell.angle_gamma   90.00
#
_symmetry.space_group_name_H-M   'P 1'
#
loop_
_entity.id
_entity.type
_entity.pdbx_description
1 polymer ?
#
loop_
_entity_poly.entity_id
_entity_poly.type
_entity_poly.pdbx_seq_one_letter_code
_entity_poly.pdbx_strand_id
1 'polypeptide(L)'
;MKKTTILIMIVLCSVIALGCIGTDTDTKTDGSADDSATPEVHSGTLTVLHAGSLSIPFAKLEEVFEAAHPGIDVQCEAAGSAATIRKVTELHKEADVVASADYSLIPGMMYPEYADWYLQFARNQIVLAYADESRYADEINADNWYEILRRDDVRFGFSNPNDDPCGYRSQMTTQLAEAHYGDDMIYEDLIEANSAMAMVYDAANGTYTLNMPASESIDPSAKLMVRSMEMELIAGLDAQEIDYYFIYRSVAEQHGQSFLELPAEIDLSSIEYADTYGTVQVVQANDNLVTGKPVVYGITVPVNARDSEMGLEFVKLVVSPEGQQIFADLGQPPIVPAVGSGEVPEEVRGMVEMG
;
A
#
# COMPACT_ATOMS: atom_id res chain seq x y z
N MET A 1 -3.87 -7.97 -60.79
CA MET A 1 -4.00 -9.44 -60.92
C MET A 1 -4.84 -9.96 -59.75
N LYS A 2 -5.83 -10.82 -60.08
CA LYS A 2 -6.76 -11.63 -59.27
C LYS A 2 -6.48 -11.70 -57.75
N LYS A 3 -7.36 -11.18 -56.87
CA LYS A 3 -8.51 -11.83 -56.20
C LYS A 3 -8.23 -13.24 -55.67
N THR A 4 -8.38 -13.46 -54.35
CA THR A 4 -9.25 -14.52 -53.78
C THR A 4 -9.57 -14.18 -52.33
N THR A 5 -10.83 -13.87 -52.09
CA THR A 5 -11.51 -13.74 -50.79
C THR A 5 -12.03 -15.13 -50.42
N ILE A 6 -11.80 -15.61 -49.20
CA ILE A 6 -12.43 -16.85 -48.69
C ILE A 6 -13.55 -16.44 -47.74
N LEU A 7 -14.76 -16.77 -48.18
CA LEU A 7 -16.04 -16.66 -47.49
C LEU A 7 -16.28 -18.00 -46.77
N ILE A 8 -16.50 -18.00 -45.46
CA ILE A 8 -16.96 -19.19 -44.72
C ILE A 8 -18.45 -19.00 -44.39
N MET A 9 -19.24 -19.96 -44.81
CA MET A 9 -20.70 -19.99 -44.77
C MET A 9 -21.19 -20.90 -43.64
N ILE A 10 -21.97 -20.30 -42.74
CA ILE A 10 -23.07 -20.76 -41.86
C ILE A 10 -23.39 -22.28 -41.82
N VAL A 11 -23.56 -22.80 -40.60
CA VAL A 11 -24.60 -23.80 -40.30
C VAL A 11 -25.35 -23.38 -39.03
N LEU A 12 -26.64 -23.09 -39.20
CA LEU A 12 -27.63 -22.78 -38.17
C LEU A 12 -28.46 -24.06 -37.95
N CYS A 13 -28.43 -24.64 -36.75
CA CYS A 13 -29.27 -25.77 -36.39
C CYS A 13 -30.46 -25.31 -35.53
N SER A 14 -31.61 -25.21 -36.18
CA SER A 14 -32.93 -25.04 -35.55
C SER A 14 -33.45 -26.41 -35.11
N VAL A 15 -33.78 -26.58 -33.83
CA VAL A 15 -34.55 -27.74 -33.35
C VAL A 15 -35.97 -27.27 -33.02
N ILE A 16 -36.92 -27.74 -33.81
CA ILE A 16 -38.36 -27.65 -33.53
C ILE A 16 -38.80 -29.06 -33.11
N ALA A 17 -39.44 -29.17 -31.96
CA ALA A 17 -40.29 -30.31 -31.63
C ALA A 17 -41.64 -29.80 -31.10
N LEU A 18 -42.71 -30.22 -31.77
CA LEU A 18 -44.10 -29.98 -31.41
C LEU A 18 -44.55 -30.93 -30.28
N GLY A 19 -45.37 -30.39 -29.38
CA GLY A 19 -46.71 -30.95 -29.09
C GLY A 19 -46.87 -31.83 -27.84
N CYS A 20 -47.65 -31.36 -26.88
CA CYS A 20 -48.99 -31.91 -26.58
C CYS A 20 -49.77 -31.01 -25.61
N ILE A 21 -51.07 -30.90 -25.88
CA ILE A 21 -52.09 -30.17 -25.12
C ILE A 21 -52.59 -31.05 -23.96
N GLY A 22 -52.88 -30.43 -22.80
CA GLY A 22 -53.64 -31.02 -21.70
C GLY A 22 -54.22 -29.91 -20.80
N THR A 23 -55.53 -29.92 -20.64
CA THR A 23 -56.39 -28.91 -19.99
C THR A 23 -56.51 -29.05 -18.47
N ASP A 24 -56.63 -27.89 -17.81
CA ASP A 24 -57.26 -27.55 -16.52
C ASP A 24 -57.37 -28.59 -15.38
N THR A 25 -56.84 -28.24 -14.20
CA THR A 25 -57.59 -28.21 -12.94
C THR A 25 -56.81 -27.55 -11.80
N ASP A 26 -57.47 -26.62 -11.09
CA ASP A 26 -57.07 -26.09 -9.79
C ASP A 26 -56.93 -27.21 -8.75
N THR A 27 -55.83 -27.24 -7.99
CA THR A 27 -55.82 -27.78 -6.63
C THR A 27 -54.67 -27.19 -5.81
N LYS A 28 -55.04 -26.49 -4.72
CA LYS A 28 -54.15 -26.17 -3.60
C LYS A 28 -53.73 -27.45 -2.89
N THR A 29 -52.43 -27.59 -2.61
CA THR A 29 -51.92 -28.42 -1.51
C THR A 29 -50.61 -27.84 -0.97
N ASP A 30 -50.60 -27.64 0.35
CA ASP A 30 -49.47 -27.30 1.22
C ASP A 30 -48.36 -28.35 1.19
N GLY A 31 -47.13 -27.88 1.44
CA GLY A 31 -46.14 -28.61 2.24
C GLY A 31 -45.02 -29.33 1.47
N SER A 32 -43.87 -28.68 1.32
CA SER A 32 -42.62 -29.02 2.02
C SER A 32 -41.49 -28.19 1.38
N ALA A 33 -40.91 -27.27 2.16
CA ALA A 33 -39.67 -26.61 1.81
C ALA A 33 -38.52 -27.62 2.00
N ASP A 34 -37.97 -28.08 0.90
CA ASP A 34 -36.67 -28.73 0.85
C ASP A 34 -35.64 -27.61 0.64
N ASP A 35 -35.18 -27.03 1.75
CA ASP A 35 -34.12 -26.03 1.77
C ASP A 35 -32.78 -26.74 1.61
N SER A 36 -32.47 -27.11 0.36
CA SER A 36 -31.10 -27.31 -0.07
C SER A 36 -30.65 -26.04 -0.77
N ALA A 37 -30.27 -25.04 0.02
CA ALA A 37 -29.54 -23.89 -0.49
C ALA A 37 -28.26 -24.41 -1.15
N THR A 38 -28.28 -24.52 -2.48
CA THR A 38 -27.06 -24.49 -3.28
C THR A 38 -26.25 -23.28 -2.82
N PRO A 39 -24.94 -23.41 -2.58
CA PRO A 39 -24.10 -22.26 -2.25
C PRO A 39 -24.36 -21.20 -3.32
N GLU A 40 -24.79 -20.00 -2.93
CA GLU A 40 -24.80 -18.88 -3.87
C GLU A 40 -23.34 -18.71 -4.33
N VAL A 41 -23.09 -19.01 -5.59
CA VAL A 41 -21.79 -18.77 -6.19
C VAL A 41 -21.70 -17.26 -6.35
N HIS A 42 -21.02 -16.60 -5.41
CA HIS A 42 -20.69 -15.18 -5.55
C HIS A 42 -19.90 -15.02 -6.86
N SER A 43 -20.40 -14.15 -7.73
CA SER A 43 -19.76 -13.85 -9.01
C SER A 43 -19.77 -12.35 -9.25
N GLY A 44 -18.65 -11.82 -9.69
CA GLY A 44 -18.49 -10.37 -9.79
C GLY A 44 -17.03 -9.94 -9.64
N THR A 45 -16.86 -8.63 -9.52
CA THR A 45 -15.55 -8.01 -9.33
C THR A 45 -15.38 -7.64 -7.86
N LEU A 46 -14.23 -8.01 -7.28
CA LEU A 46 -13.80 -7.53 -5.96
C LEU A 46 -12.75 -6.43 -6.15
N THR A 47 -13.08 -5.19 -5.85
CA THR A 47 -12.17 -4.05 -6.06
C THR A 47 -11.28 -3.84 -4.83
N VAL A 48 -9.96 -4.00 -5.00
CA VAL A 48 -8.97 -3.88 -3.93
C VAL A 48 -8.06 -2.68 -4.21
N LEU A 49 -8.20 -1.63 -3.41
CA LEU A 49 -7.32 -0.45 -3.49
C LEU A 49 -6.21 -0.58 -2.45
N HIS A 50 -4.94 -0.53 -2.85
CA HIS A 50 -3.84 -0.78 -1.93
C HIS A 50 -2.61 0.12 -2.15
N ALA A 51 -1.76 0.18 -1.13
CA ALA A 51 -0.47 0.85 -1.20
C ALA A 51 0.46 0.24 -2.26
N GLY A 52 1.35 1.05 -2.87
CA GLY A 52 2.32 0.59 -3.87
C GLY A 52 3.15 -0.62 -3.44
N SER A 53 3.78 -0.56 -2.26
CA SER A 53 4.55 -1.66 -1.65
C SER A 53 3.77 -2.97 -1.38
N LEU A 54 2.44 -2.96 -1.49
CA LEU A 54 1.60 -4.16 -1.36
C LEU A 54 1.34 -4.85 -2.71
N SER A 55 1.82 -4.32 -3.85
CA SER A 55 1.47 -4.84 -5.18
C SER A 55 1.84 -6.30 -5.39
N ILE A 56 3.06 -6.71 -5.02
CA ILE A 56 3.52 -8.10 -5.20
C ILE A 56 2.82 -9.09 -4.25
N PRO A 57 2.67 -8.83 -2.93
CA PRO A 57 1.90 -9.73 -2.08
C PRO A 57 0.41 -9.77 -2.46
N PHE A 58 -0.19 -8.65 -2.84
CA PHE A 58 -1.61 -8.62 -3.23
C PHE A 58 -1.86 -9.36 -4.54
N ALA A 59 -0.95 -9.31 -5.51
CA ALA A 59 -1.05 -10.15 -6.71
C ALA A 59 -1.01 -11.66 -6.38
N LYS A 60 -0.22 -12.09 -5.38
CA LYS A 60 -0.27 -13.48 -4.93
C LYS A 60 -1.56 -13.82 -4.19
N LEU A 61 -2.07 -12.90 -3.38
CA LEU A 61 -3.35 -13.07 -2.69
C LEU A 61 -4.52 -13.12 -3.67
N GLU A 62 -4.46 -12.35 -4.75
CA GLU A 62 -5.38 -12.38 -5.90
C GLU A 62 -5.49 -13.81 -6.45
N GLU A 63 -4.36 -14.41 -6.84
CA GLU A 63 -4.29 -15.77 -7.38
C GLU A 63 -4.89 -16.81 -6.42
N VAL A 64 -4.56 -16.70 -5.12
CA VAL A 64 -5.07 -17.62 -4.09
C VAL A 64 -6.58 -17.43 -3.89
N PHE A 65 -7.04 -16.18 -3.85
CA PHE A 65 -8.44 -15.85 -3.59
C PHE A 65 -9.35 -16.31 -4.74
N GLU A 66 -8.96 -16.05 -5.99
CA GLU A 66 -9.73 -16.47 -7.17
C GLU A 66 -9.76 -18.00 -7.34
N ALA A 67 -8.69 -18.70 -6.95
CA ALA A 67 -8.68 -20.15 -6.93
C ALA A 67 -9.68 -20.73 -5.91
N ALA A 68 -9.88 -20.04 -4.77
CA ALA A 68 -10.82 -20.43 -3.74
C ALA A 68 -12.28 -20.01 -4.03
N HIS A 69 -12.48 -18.96 -4.83
CA HIS A 69 -13.79 -18.38 -5.13
C HIS A 69 -14.06 -18.33 -6.65
N PRO A 70 -14.39 -19.47 -7.29
CA PRO A 70 -14.67 -19.50 -8.72
C PRO A 70 -15.83 -18.56 -9.09
N GLY A 71 -15.53 -17.52 -9.88
CA GLY A 71 -16.52 -16.53 -10.31
C GLY A 71 -16.24 -15.11 -9.82
N ILE A 72 -15.33 -14.95 -8.86
CA ILE A 72 -14.81 -13.64 -8.47
C ILE A 72 -13.58 -13.28 -9.32
N ASP A 73 -13.54 -12.04 -9.79
CA ASP A 73 -12.42 -11.37 -10.46
C ASP A 73 -11.90 -10.29 -9.53
N VAL A 74 -10.72 -10.48 -8.96
CA VAL A 74 -10.13 -9.53 -8.00
C VAL A 74 -9.37 -8.47 -8.78
N GLN A 75 -9.80 -7.21 -8.67
CA GLN A 75 -9.20 -6.08 -9.38
C GLN A 75 -8.39 -5.21 -8.42
N CYS A 76 -7.08 -5.40 -8.43
CA CYS A 76 -6.13 -4.62 -7.65
C CYS A 76 -5.79 -3.28 -8.33
N GLU A 77 -5.81 -2.19 -7.57
CA GLU A 77 -5.31 -0.89 -8.02
C GLU A 77 -4.39 -0.26 -6.97
N ALA A 78 -3.13 -0.07 -7.36
CA ALA A 78 -2.09 0.49 -6.52
C ALA A 78 -1.99 2.03 -6.63
N ALA A 79 -1.67 2.69 -5.53
CA ALA A 79 -1.15 4.07 -5.47
C ALA A 79 -0.45 4.32 -4.13
N GLY A 80 0.08 5.53 -3.91
CA GLY A 80 0.43 5.98 -2.56
C GLY A 80 -0.77 5.90 -1.61
N SER A 81 -0.58 5.56 -0.34
CA SER A 81 -1.72 5.22 0.54
C SER A 81 -2.68 6.39 0.79
N ALA A 82 -2.17 7.62 0.92
CA ALA A 82 -3.04 8.79 1.07
C ALA A 82 -3.84 9.03 -0.21
N ALA A 83 -3.22 8.88 -1.39
CA ALA A 83 -3.91 8.94 -2.67
C ALA A 83 -4.96 7.82 -2.82
N THR A 84 -4.65 6.60 -2.37
CA THR A 84 -5.54 5.43 -2.35
C THR A 84 -6.80 5.72 -1.53
N ILE A 85 -6.65 6.27 -0.32
CA ILE A 85 -7.77 6.61 0.54
C ILE A 85 -8.60 7.77 -0.04
N ARG A 86 -7.97 8.81 -0.60
CA ARG A 86 -8.69 9.93 -1.25
C ARG A 86 -9.54 9.49 -2.44
N LYS A 87 -9.18 8.42 -3.14
CA LYS A 87 -10.05 7.83 -4.18
C LYS A 87 -11.42 7.46 -3.59
N VAL A 88 -11.46 6.92 -2.38
CA VAL A 88 -12.70 6.55 -1.69
C VAL A 88 -13.38 7.78 -1.08
N THR A 89 -12.64 8.58 -0.32
CA THR A 89 -13.21 9.61 0.57
C THR A 89 -13.53 10.93 -0.14
N GLU A 90 -12.82 11.26 -1.24
CA GLU A 90 -12.98 12.52 -1.98
C GLU A 90 -13.51 12.30 -3.39
N LEU A 91 -13.06 11.23 -4.07
CA LEU A 91 -13.49 10.92 -5.44
C LEU A 91 -14.67 9.94 -5.50
N HIS A 92 -15.12 9.44 -4.34
CA HIS A 92 -16.24 8.52 -4.19
C HIS A 92 -16.13 7.26 -5.06
N LYS A 93 -14.90 6.78 -5.29
CA LYS A 93 -14.64 5.51 -5.94
C LYS A 93 -15.04 4.39 -4.99
N GLU A 94 -15.82 3.44 -5.51
CA GLU A 94 -16.19 2.23 -4.78
C GLU A 94 -14.96 1.31 -4.65
N ALA A 95 -14.78 0.74 -3.46
CA ALA A 95 -13.75 -0.25 -3.16
C ALA A 95 -14.31 -1.23 -2.13
N ASP A 96 -13.99 -2.50 -2.29
CA ASP A 96 -14.40 -3.55 -1.35
C ASP A 96 -13.33 -3.79 -0.29
N VAL A 97 -12.07 -3.46 -0.58
CA VAL A 97 -10.95 -3.51 0.36
C VAL A 97 -10.06 -2.29 0.17
N VAL A 98 -9.62 -1.68 1.27
CA VAL A 98 -8.60 -0.64 1.29
C VAL A 98 -7.44 -1.07 2.18
N ALA A 99 -6.23 -1.08 1.64
CA ALA A 99 -5.01 -1.40 2.38
C ALA A 99 -3.95 -0.28 2.28
N SER A 100 -3.47 0.19 3.43
CA SER A 100 -2.55 1.32 3.58
C SER A 100 -1.20 0.88 4.14
N ALA A 101 -0.12 1.53 3.69
CA ALA A 101 1.22 1.38 4.27
C ALA A 101 1.40 2.15 5.59
N ASP A 102 0.45 3.00 5.95
CA ASP A 102 0.31 3.57 7.29
C ASP A 102 -1.12 3.33 7.77
N TYR A 103 -1.28 2.39 8.70
CA TYR A 103 -2.59 2.04 9.25
C TYR A 103 -3.37 3.24 9.78
N SER A 104 -2.68 4.26 10.30
CA SER A 104 -3.32 5.40 10.95
C SER A 104 -4.01 6.35 9.97
N LEU A 105 -3.73 6.24 8.68
CA LEU A 105 -4.47 6.98 7.65
C LEU A 105 -5.92 6.50 7.56
N ILE A 106 -6.21 5.24 7.89
CA ILE A 106 -7.59 4.73 7.89
C ILE A 106 -8.45 5.50 8.91
N PRO A 107 -8.14 5.54 10.22
CA PRO A 107 -8.91 6.36 11.15
C PRO A 107 -8.75 7.86 10.90
N GLY A 108 -7.60 8.33 10.40
CA GLY A 108 -7.37 9.76 10.16
C GLY A 108 -8.17 10.34 8.98
N MET A 109 -8.44 9.54 7.95
CA MET A 109 -9.03 10.03 6.69
C MET A 109 -10.34 9.36 6.31
N MET A 110 -10.63 8.15 6.81
CA MET A 110 -11.86 7.42 6.49
C MET A 110 -12.91 7.47 7.59
N TYR A 111 -12.53 7.68 8.86
CA TYR A 111 -13.50 7.60 9.95
C TYR A 111 -14.33 8.89 10.08
N PRO A 112 -15.58 8.75 10.56
CA PRO A 112 -16.38 7.51 10.66
C PRO A 112 -17.15 7.22 9.35
N GLU A 113 -17.04 8.06 8.33
CA GLU A 113 -17.93 8.06 7.17
C GLU A 113 -17.70 6.88 6.23
N TYR A 114 -16.44 6.47 6.05
CA TYR A 114 -16.04 5.45 5.10
C TYR A 114 -15.46 4.19 5.76
N ALA A 115 -15.09 4.25 7.05
CA ALA A 115 -14.67 3.09 7.84
C ALA A 115 -14.89 3.36 9.33
N ASP A 116 -15.02 2.30 10.12
CA ASP A 116 -15.10 2.34 11.59
C ASP A 116 -14.24 1.24 12.27
N TRP A 117 -13.54 0.43 11.47
CA TRP A 117 -12.54 -0.52 11.93
C TRP A 117 -11.33 -0.60 10.98
N TYR A 118 -10.23 -1.17 11.46
CA TYR A 118 -9.11 -1.65 10.63
C TYR A 118 -8.33 -2.75 11.35
N LEU A 119 -7.51 -3.50 10.61
CA LEU A 119 -6.53 -4.45 11.15
C LEU A 119 -5.10 -4.02 10.80
N GLN A 120 -4.20 -4.12 11.75
CA GLN A 120 -2.75 -4.02 11.57
C GLN A 120 -2.20 -5.42 11.28
N PHE A 121 -1.68 -5.65 10.08
CA PHE A 121 -1.40 -7.03 9.62
C PHE A 121 0.05 -7.30 9.22
N ALA A 122 0.85 -6.28 8.91
CA ALA A 122 2.25 -6.44 8.53
C ALA A 122 3.09 -5.23 8.93
N ARG A 123 4.42 -5.40 8.95
CA ARG A 123 5.42 -4.36 9.25
C ARG A 123 6.36 -4.16 8.07
N ASN A 124 7.11 -3.07 8.11
CA ASN A 124 8.24 -2.84 7.21
C ASN A 124 9.36 -2.04 7.89
N GLN A 125 10.39 -1.70 7.13
CA GLN A 125 11.42 -0.75 7.52
C GLN A 125 11.88 0.08 6.31
N ILE A 126 12.30 1.31 6.56
CA ILE A 126 12.91 2.18 5.54
C ILE A 126 14.37 1.76 5.35
N VAL A 127 14.77 1.60 4.09
CA VAL A 127 16.14 1.33 3.67
C VAL A 127 16.55 2.31 2.58
N LEU A 128 17.84 2.35 2.29
CA LEU A 128 18.38 3.06 1.14
C LEU A 128 18.79 2.04 0.07
N ALA A 129 18.01 1.91 -1.00
CA ALA A 129 18.30 1.00 -2.09
C ALA A 129 19.25 1.62 -3.11
N TYR A 130 20.06 0.77 -3.75
CA TYR A 130 21.06 1.13 -4.74
C TYR A 130 21.36 -0.05 -5.69
N ALA A 131 22.11 0.21 -6.76
CA ALA A 131 22.62 -0.77 -7.69
C ALA A 131 24.15 -0.85 -7.58
N ASP A 132 24.76 -1.93 -8.06
CA ASP A 132 26.22 -2.09 -8.05
C ASP A 132 26.94 -0.97 -8.85
N GLU A 133 26.26 -0.38 -9.83
CA GLU A 133 26.75 0.74 -10.63
C GLU A 133 26.47 2.12 -10.01
N SER A 134 25.72 2.21 -8.91
CA SER A 134 25.46 3.46 -8.22
C SER A 134 26.77 4.10 -7.76
N ARG A 135 26.88 5.42 -7.86
CA ARG A 135 28.09 6.13 -7.46
C ARG A 135 28.41 5.88 -6.00
N TYR A 136 29.63 5.40 -5.74
CA TYR A 136 30.15 5.12 -4.39
C TYR A 136 29.45 3.95 -3.67
N ALA A 137 28.84 3.03 -4.43
CA ALA A 137 28.22 1.81 -3.88
C ALA A 137 29.19 0.93 -3.08
N ASP A 138 30.50 1.00 -3.37
CA ASP A 138 31.55 0.29 -2.63
C ASP A 138 32.03 1.01 -1.36
N GLU A 139 31.68 2.29 -1.19
CA GLU A 139 32.01 3.10 -0.01
C GLU A 139 30.85 3.22 1.00
N ILE A 140 29.60 3.16 0.52
CA ILE A 140 28.41 3.44 1.32
C ILE A 140 28.13 2.34 2.36
N ASN A 141 27.74 2.76 3.55
CA ASN A 141 27.32 1.91 4.66
C ASN A 141 26.44 2.68 5.66
N ALA A 142 26.00 2.00 6.72
CA ALA A 142 25.07 2.53 7.71
C ALA A 142 25.60 3.78 8.42
N ASP A 143 26.93 3.94 8.51
CA ASP A 143 27.55 5.03 9.25
C ASP A 143 27.78 6.28 8.39
N ASN A 144 27.75 6.17 7.05
CA ASN A 144 28.17 7.26 6.16
C ASN A 144 27.22 7.57 4.98
N TRP A 145 26.05 6.92 4.91
CA TRP A 145 25.14 7.08 3.77
C TRP A 145 24.79 8.54 3.49
N TYR A 146 24.54 9.34 4.53
CA TYR A 146 24.20 10.75 4.40
C TYR A 146 25.37 11.58 3.86
N GLU A 147 26.62 11.22 4.18
CA GLU A 147 27.83 11.83 3.60
C GLU A 147 27.99 11.49 2.13
N ILE A 148 27.62 10.28 1.71
CA ILE A 148 27.59 9.90 0.29
C ILE A 148 26.51 10.72 -0.43
N LEU A 149 25.30 10.79 0.12
CA LEU A 149 24.21 11.58 -0.46
C LEU A 149 24.52 13.09 -0.50
N ARG A 150 25.39 13.60 0.37
CA ARG A 150 25.85 15.00 0.35
C ARG A 150 26.71 15.33 -0.87
N ARG A 151 27.41 14.36 -1.47
CA ARG A 151 28.29 14.62 -2.62
C ARG A 151 27.52 15.24 -3.78
N ASP A 152 28.07 16.27 -4.40
CA ASP A 152 27.43 17.05 -5.48
C ASP A 152 27.06 16.20 -6.70
N ASP A 153 27.77 15.10 -6.89
CA ASP A 153 27.63 14.24 -8.04
C ASP A 153 26.75 13.01 -7.76
N VAL A 154 26.21 12.87 -6.55
CA VAL A 154 25.23 11.83 -6.19
C VAL A 154 23.82 12.37 -6.34
N ARG A 155 22.96 11.57 -6.98
CA ARG A 155 21.53 11.87 -7.11
C ARG A 155 20.71 10.79 -6.43
N PHE A 156 19.68 11.19 -5.67
CA PHE A 156 18.84 10.23 -4.96
C PHE A 156 17.35 10.53 -5.09
N GLY A 157 16.52 9.53 -4.79
CA GLY A 157 15.08 9.60 -4.95
C GLY A 157 14.29 9.29 -3.69
N PHE A 158 13.07 9.79 -3.67
CA PHE A 158 12.01 9.42 -2.73
C PHE A 158 10.65 9.77 -3.34
N SER A 159 9.58 9.13 -2.88
CA SER A 159 8.24 9.40 -3.41
C SER A 159 7.62 10.65 -2.81
N ASN A 160 6.50 11.11 -3.39
CA ASN A 160 5.85 12.34 -3.01
C ASN A 160 5.32 12.28 -1.56
N PRO A 161 5.82 13.12 -0.64
CA PRO A 161 5.38 13.13 0.76
C PRO A 161 3.90 13.49 0.98
N ASN A 162 3.23 14.11 0.01
CA ASN A 162 1.79 14.42 0.10
C ASN A 162 0.87 13.22 -0.21
N ASP A 163 1.41 12.21 -0.91
CA ASP A 163 0.60 11.15 -1.52
C ASP A 163 0.96 9.75 -1.01
N ASP A 164 2.23 9.53 -0.68
CA ASP A 164 2.79 8.22 -0.38
C ASP A 164 3.50 8.17 0.98
N PRO A 165 3.15 7.21 1.86
CA PRO A 165 3.89 6.96 3.08
C PRO A 165 5.38 6.79 2.96
N CYS A 166 5.89 6.16 1.90
CA CYS A 166 7.34 6.05 1.75
C CYS A 166 8.00 7.44 1.62
N GLY A 167 7.30 8.40 1.01
CA GLY A 167 7.76 9.74 0.74
C GLY A 167 7.90 10.59 1.99
N TYR A 168 6.87 10.63 2.84
CA TYR A 168 6.98 11.36 4.10
C TYR A 168 7.88 10.63 5.11
N ARG A 169 7.98 9.30 5.03
CA ARG A 169 8.88 8.51 5.88
C ARG A 169 10.34 8.71 5.53
N SER A 170 10.68 8.91 4.25
CA SER A 170 12.07 9.27 3.90
C SER A 170 12.47 10.62 4.50
N GLN A 171 11.54 11.58 4.60
CA GLN A 171 11.80 12.85 5.28
C GLN A 171 12.02 12.63 6.77
N MET A 172 11.16 11.82 7.41
CA MET A 172 11.30 11.47 8.83
C MET A 172 12.64 10.78 9.12
N THR A 173 12.99 9.75 8.36
CA THR A 173 14.25 9.02 8.50
C THR A 173 15.46 9.94 8.31
N THR A 174 15.40 10.87 7.35
CA THR A 174 16.48 11.83 7.10
C THR A 174 16.63 12.81 8.27
N GLN A 175 15.53 13.29 8.86
CA GLN A 175 15.61 14.20 10.01
C GLN A 175 16.09 13.45 11.26
N LEU A 176 15.53 12.27 11.55
CA LEU A 176 15.92 11.45 12.71
C LEU A 176 17.43 11.11 12.70
N ALA A 177 18.05 11.07 11.52
CA ALA A 177 19.48 10.88 11.35
C ALA A 177 20.30 11.96 12.08
N GLU A 178 19.83 13.20 12.18
CA GLU A 178 20.61 14.31 12.76
C GLU A 178 21.00 14.03 14.21
N ALA A 179 20.01 13.65 15.03
CA ALA A 179 20.25 13.28 16.42
C ALA A 179 21.05 11.98 16.55
N HIS A 180 20.84 11.02 15.64
CA HIS A 180 21.52 9.73 15.65
C HIS A 180 23.02 9.86 15.37
N TYR A 181 23.40 10.60 14.32
CA TYR A 181 24.80 10.77 13.89
C TYR A 181 25.49 11.98 14.53
N GLY A 182 24.75 12.85 15.24
CA GLY A 182 25.28 14.05 15.89
C GLY A 182 25.66 15.15 14.89
N ASP A 183 24.88 15.27 13.81
CA ASP A 183 25.08 16.21 12.71
C ASP A 183 23.76 16.92 12.41
N ASP A 184 23.66 18.20 12.78
CA ASP A 184 22.44 19.01 12.71
C ASP A 184 22.18 19.64 11.33
N MET A 185 22.94 19.22 10.30
CA MET A 185 22.83 19.75 8.94
C MET A 185 22.33 18.69 7.94
N ILE A 186 22.07 17.45 8.35
CA ILE A 186 21.71 16.36 7.42
C ILE A 186 20.43 16.70 6.64
N TYR A 187 19.37 17.14 7.33
CA TYR A 187 18.11 17.45 6.65
C TYR A 187 18.21 18.71 5.80
N GLU A 188 18.90 19.75 6.29
CA GLU A 188 19.13 20.97 5.54
C GLU A 188 19.89 20.70 4.23
N ASP A 189 21.02 19.98 4.30
CA ASP A 189 21.90 19.72 3.16
C ASP A 189 21.25 18.81 2.10
N LEU A 190 20.48 17.81 2.54
CA LEU A 190 19.91 16.81 1.64
C LEU A 190 18.55 17.25 1.10
N ILE A 191 17.71 17.89 1.91
CA ILE A 191 16.31 18.15 1.58
C ILE A 191 16.04 19.65 1.37
N GLU A 192 16.25 20.50 2.37
CA GLU A 192 15.86 21.92 2.28
C GLU A 192 16.69 22.68 1.22
N ALA A 193 17.99 22.39 1.11
CA ALA A 193 18.86 22.99 0.09
C ALA A 193 18.51 22.55 -1.34
N ASN A 194 17.72 21.48 -1.50
CA ASN A 194 17.43 20.85 -2.79
C ASN A 194 15.93 20.81 -3.14
N SER A 195 15.07 21.48 -2.36
CA SER A 195 13.63 21.52 -2.58
C SER A 195 13.01 22.74 -1.89
N ALA A 196 11.69 22.89 -1.99
CA ALA A 196 10.93 23.86 -1.22
C ALA A 196 10.31 23.29 0.07
N MET A 197 10.69 22.07 0.47
CA MET A 197 10.33 21.53 1.79
C MET A 197 11.09 22.27 2.88
N ALA A 198 10.47 22.42 4.05
CA ALA A 198 11.05 23.20 5.15
C ALA A 198 10.86 22.52 6.51
N MET A 199 11.87 22.60 7.37
CA MET A 199 11.82 22.10 8.73
C MET A 199 11.65 23.25 9.73
N VAL A 200 10.83 23.03 10.75
CA VAL A 200 10.72 23.91 11.91
C VAL A 200 10.90 23.08 13.18
N TYR A 201 11.86 23.46 14.03
CA TYR A 201 12.04 22.85 15.34
C TYR A 201 11.30 23.63 16.42
N ASP A 202 10.44 22.93 17.18
CA ASP A 202 9.78 23.47 18.36
C ASP A 202 10.50 23.00 19.63
N ALA A 203 11.27 23.93 20.23
CA ALA A 203 12.04 23.66 21.44
C ALA A 203 11.16 23.42 22.69
N ALA A 204 9.86 23.75 22.66
CA ALA A 204 8.98 23.58 23.81
C ALA A 204 8.52 22.12 23.98
N ASN A 205 8.33 21.39 22.88
CA ASN A 205 7.93 19.99 22.86
C ASN A 205 9.05 19.05 22.34
N GLY A 206 10.15 19.58 21.80
CA GLY A 206 11.25 18.79 21.27
C GLY A 206 10.88 18.09 19.95
N THR A 207 10.01 18.71 19.16
CA THR A 207 9.49 18.14 17.90
C THR A 207 10.01 18.89 16.68
N TYR A 208 10.41 18.15 15.66
CA TYR A 208 10.69 18.66 14.33
C TYR A 208 9.45 18.53 13.44
N THR A 209 9.02 19.64 12.85
CA THR A 209 7.87 19.70 11.94
C THR A 209 8.35 19.98 10.53
N LEU A 210 8.19 19.00 9.64
CA LEU A 210 8.58 19.03 8.24
C LEU A 210 7.37 19.46 7.40
N ASN A 211 7.42 20.64 6.82
CA ASN A 211 6.34 21.26 6.07
C ASN A 211 6.50 20.97 4.58
N MET A 212 5.55 20.22 4.03
CA MET A 212 5.53 19.86 2.61
C MET A 212 4.75 20.93 1.84
N PRO A 213 5.33 21.56 0.80
CA PRO A 213 4.56 22.43 -0.09
C PRO A 213 3.60 21.58 -0.93
N ALA A 214 2.72 22.25 -1.69
CA ALA A 214 1.93 21.58 -2.73
C ALA A 214 2.85 20.78 -3.67
N SER A 215 2.39 19.63 -4.17
CA SER A 215 3.22 18.69 -4.94
C SER A 215 3.92 19.35 -6.14
N GLU A 216 3.24 20.24 -6.86
CA GLU A 216 3.78 21.02 -7.97
C GLU A 216 4.80 22.10 -7.55
N SER A 217 4.85 22.41 -6.26
CA SER A 217 5.70 23.42 -5.65
C SER A 217 6.84 22.81 -4.82
N ILE A 218 7.02 21.48 -4.82
CA ILE A 218 8.20 20.83 -4.18
C ILE A 218 9.51 21.31 -4.83
N ASP A 219 9.50 21.61 -6.12
CA ASP A 219 10.62 22.17 -6.89
C ASP A 219 11.97 21.46 -6.64
N PRO A 220 12.07 20.13 -6.87
CA PRO A 220 13.29 19.37 -6.60
C PRO A 220 14.44 19.81 -7.51
N SER A 221 15.63 20.02 -6.93
CA SER A 221 16.87 20.27 -7.66
C SER A 221 17.30 19.04 -8.48
N ALA A 222 18.35 19.19 -9.29
CA ALA A 222 18.93 18.05 -10.01
C ALA A 222 19.41 16.90 -9.10
N LYS A 223 19.63 17.17 -7.80
CA LYS A 223 20.04 16.18 -6.79
C LYS A 223 18.93 15.21 -6.42
N LEU A 224 17.67 15.60 -6.64
CA LEU A 224 16.51 14.83 -6.22
C LEU A 224 15.75 14.27 -7.42
N MET A 225 15.20 13.08 -7.24
CA MET A 225 14.14 12.54 -8.09
C MET A 225 12.91 12.27 -7.23
N VAL A 226 11.86 13.05 -7.44
CA VAL A 226 10.57 12.84 -6.77
C VAL A 226 9.58 12.23 -7.76
N ARG A 227 8.85 11.21 -7.32
CA ARG A 227 7.81 10.49 -8.09
C ARG A 227 6.54 10.34 -7.26
N SER A 228 5.41 10.02 -7.89
CA SER A 228 4.13 10.00 -7.16
C SER A 228 4.09 8.90 -6.10
N MET A 229 4.68 7.75 -6.40
CA MET A 229 4.79 6.60 -5.51
C MET A 229 6.16 5.95 -5.64
N GLU A 230 6.58 5.24 -4.60
CA GLU A 230 7.92 4.71 -4.41
C GLU A 230 8.34 3.72 -5.51
N MET A 231 7.39 2.94 -6.03
CA MET A 231 7.64 1.97 -7.10
C MET A 231 8.08 2.61 -8.43
N GLU A 232 7.72 3.88 -8.66
CA GLU A 232 8.10 4.59 -9.89
C GLU A 232 9.60 4.97 -9.92
N LEU A 233 10.30 4.89 -8.78
CA LEU A 233 11.73 5.18 -8.68
C LEU A 233 12.61 4.01 -9.07
N ILE A 234 12.07 2.78 -9.10
CA ILE A 234 12.80 1.57 -9.48
C ILE A 234 13.41 1.73 -10.88
N ALA A 235 12.61 2.20 -11.85
CA ALA A 235 13.09 2.44 -13.20
C ALA A 235 14.17 3.53 -13.27
N GLY A 236 14.13 4.50 -12.35
CA GLY A 236 15.17 5.52 -12.23
C GLY A 236 16.50 4.92 -11.78
N LEU A 237 16.49 3.99 -10.84
CA LEU A 237 17.69 3.27 -10.40
C LEU A 237 18.21 2.35 -11.51
N ASP A 238 17.34 1.55 -12.13
CA ASP A 238 17.71 0.61 -13.21
C ASP A 238 18.31 1.33 -14.43
N ALA A 239 17.81 2.54 -14.73
CA ALA A 239 18.31 3.38 -15.81
C ALA A 239 19.52 4.24 -15.41
N GLN A 240 20.02 4.11 -14.18
CA GLN A 240 21.11 4.92 -13.61
C GLN A 240 20.81 6.44 -13.66
N GLU A 241 19.54 6.81 -13.60
CA GLU A 241 19.11 8.20 -13.47
C GLU A 241 19.21 8.71 -12.02
N ILE A 242 19.22 7.79 -11.05
CA ILE A 242 19.52 8.03 -9.63
C ILE A 242 20.49 6.95 -9.14
N ASP A 243 21.28 7.29 -8.13
CA ASP A 243 22.21 6.37 -7.49
C ASP A 243 21.56 5.66 -6.30
N TYR A 244 20.71 6.37 -5.56
CA TYR A 244 20.09 5.86 -4.33
C TYR A 244 18.61 6.23 -4.27
N TYR A 245 17.81 5.48 -3.53
CA TYR A 245 16.49 5.98 -3.16
C TYR A 245 15.98 5.34 -1.87
N PHE A 246 15.18 6.11 -1.15
CA PHE A 246 14.49 5.61 0.04
C PHE A 246 13.33 4.72 -0.38
N ILE A 247 13.29 3.53 0.19
CA ILE A 247 12.29 2.51 -0.12
C ILE A 247 12.07 1.61 1.10
N TYR A 248 11.03 0.79 1.03
CA TYR A 248 10.86 -0.30 2.00
C TYR A 248 11.80 -1.47 1.70
N ARG A 249 12.36 -2.10 2.76
CA ARG A 249 13.20 -3.31 2.65
C ARG A 249 12.54 -4.38 1.78
N SER A 250 11.25 -4.62 1.99
CA SER A 250 10.51 -5.62 1.24
C SER A 250 10.52 -5.37 -0.26
N VAL A 251 10.37 -4.12 -0.70
CA VAL A 251 10.33 -3.77 -2.12
C VAL A 251 11.72 -3.94 -2.73
N ALA A 252 12.78 -3.52 -2.02
CA ALA A 252 14.15 -3.75 -2.47
C ALA A 252 14.44 -5.25 -2.65
N GLU A 253 14.04 -6.09 -1.69
CA GLU A 253 14.18 -7.56 -1.79
C GLU A 253 13.39 -8.15 -2.95
N GLN A 254 12.13 -7.72 -3.13
CA GLN A 254 11.26 -8.20 -4.20
C GLN A 254 11.77 -7.87 -5.60
N HIS A 255 12.50 -6.76 -5.74
CA HIS A 255 13.12 -6.32 -6.98
C HIS A 255 14.59 -6.77 -7.12
N GLY A 256 15.11 -7.53 -6.15
CA GLY A 256 16.49 -8.02 -6.18
C GLY A 256 17.55 -6.92 -6.15
N GLN A 257 17.21 -5.77 -5.59
CA GLN A 257 18.11 -4.63 -5.50
C GLN A 257 19.01 -4.75 -4.26
N SER A 258 20.21 -4.19 -4.36
CA SER A 258 21.06 -3.97 -3.19
C SER A 258 20.43 -2.88 -2.32
N PHE A 259 20.56 -3.01 -1.00
CA PHE A 259 20.09 -2.00 -0.08
C PHE A 259 20.94 -1.95 1.17
N LEU A 260 20.91 -0.78 1.81
CA LEU A 260 21.49 -0.53 3.10
C LEU A 260 20.41 -0.55 4.17
N GLU A 261 20.58 -1.42 5.17
CA GLU A 261 19.80 -1.33 6.40
C GLU A 261 20.25 -0.11 7.21
N LEU A 262 19.29 0.74 7.55
CA LEU A 262 19.52 1.92 8.37
C LEU A 262 19.37 1.55 9.86
N PRO A 263 19.96 2.31 10.79
CA PRO A 263 19.79 2.06 12.22
C PRO A 263 18.32 2.04 12.63
N ALA A 264 17.97 1.12 13.54
CA ALA A 264 16.60 0.94 14.02
C ALA A 264 16.06 2.20 14.70
N GLU A 265 16.91 3.09 15.20
CA GLU A 265 16.55 4.39 15.76
C GLU A 265 15.92 5.36 14.73
N ILE A 266 16.13 5.13 13.43
CA ILE A 266 15.74 6.07 12.36
C ILE A 266 14.95 5.41 11.21
N ASP A 267 15.02 4.09 11.07
CA ASP A 267 14.43 3.34 9.95
C ASP A 267 12.92 3.08 10.07
N LEU A 268 12.33 3.51 11.18
CA LEU A 268 10.90 3.37 11.50
C LEU A 268 10.44 1.91 11.65
N SER A 269 11.32 0.94 11.90
CA SER A 269 10.94 -0.48 11.99
C SER A 269 10.43 -0.93 13.36
N SER A 270 10.99 -0.35 14.43
CA SER A 270 10.97 -0.94 15.76
C SER A 270 10.03 -0.20 16.71
N ILE A 271 9.19 -0.97 17.42
CA ILE A 271 8.33 -0.42 18.46
C ILE A 271 9.12 0.16 19.65
N GLU A 272 10.36 -0.28 19.86
CA GLU A 272 11.20 0.19 20.97
C GLU A 272 11.60 1.66 20.79
N TYR A 273 11.65 2.13 19.54
CA TYR A 273 12.01 3.50 19.19
C TYR A 273 10.80 4.37 18.82
N ALA A 274 9.57 3.93 19.12
CA ALA A 274 8.36 4.68 18.80
C ALA A 274 8.37 6.12 19.35
N ASP A 275 8.87 6.32 20.56
CA ASP A 275 9.02 7.67 21.15
C ASP A 275 10.04 8.52 20.39
N THR A 276 11.12 7.89 19.89
CA THR A 276 12.13 8.58 19.08
C THR A 276 11.54 8.99 17.74
N TYR A 277 10.83 8.10 17.06
CA TYR A 277 10.15 8.41 15.81
C TYR A 277 9.12 9.54 15.98
N GLY A 278 8.44 9.56 17.13
CA GLY A 278 7.43 10.58 17.48
C GLY A 278 7.98 12.00 17.64
N THR A 279 9.30 12.17 17.68
CA THR A 279 9.95 13.50 17.69
C THR A 279 9.89 14.21 16.34
N VAL A 280 9.46 13.53 15.27
CA VAL A 280 9.35 14.10 13.92
C VAL A 280 7.92 14.02 13.42
N GLN A 281 7.47 15.09 12.79
CA GLN A 281 6.15 15.19 12.20
C GLN A 281 6.25 15.79 10.80
N VAL A 282 5.35 15.39 9.93
CA VAL A 282 5.20 15.93 8.58
C VAL A 282 3.83 16.61 8.50
N VAL A 283 3.81 17.85 8.04
CA VAL A 283 2.58 18.55 7.65
C VAL A 283 2.49 18.51 6.13
N GLN A 284 1.51 17.78 5.61
CA GLN A 284 1.24 17.70 4.18
C GLN A 284 0.57 18.99 3.68
N ALA A 285 0.56 19.20 2.37
CA ALA A 285 0.00 20.42 1.75
C ALA A 285 -1.50 20.65 2.02
N ASN A 286 -2.23 19.61 2.44
CA ASN A 286 -3.63 19.67 2.85
C ASN A 286 -3.81 19.85 4.37
N ASP A 287 -2.78 20.31 5.06
CA ASP A 287 -2.70 20.50 6.52
C ASP A 287 -2.84 19.19 7.34
N ASN A 288 -2.77 18.02 6.69
CA ASN A 288 -2.76 16.75 7.39
C ASN A 288 -1.42 16.55 8.13
N LEU A 289 -1.51 16.27 9.43
CA LEU A 289 -0.36 16.04 10.29
C LEU A 289 -0.09 14.56 10.44
N VAL A 290 1.11 14.12 10.06
CA VAL A 290 1.56 12.73 10.20
C VAL A 290 2.77 12.69 11.14
N THR A 291 2.62 12.05 12.29
CA THR A 291 3.71 11.84 13.25
C THR A 291 4.50 10.57 12.93
N GLY A 292 5.82 10.60 13.07
CA GLY A 292 6.69 9.44 12.91
C GLY A 292 6.31 8.32 13.88
N LYS A 293 6.22 7.09 13.36
CA LYS A 293 5.81 5.90 14.09
C LYS A 293 6.34 4.65 13.38
N PRO A 294 6.36 3.47 14.04
CA PRO A 294 6.76 2.24 13.39
C PRO A 294 5.93 1.95 12.13
N VAL A 295 6.55 1.45 11.06
CA VAL A 295 5.88 1.11 9.82
C VAL A 295 5.00 -0.11 10.04
N VAL A 296 3.70 0.14 10.04
CA VAL A 296 2.66 -0.87 10.19
C VAL A 296 1.59 -0.66 9.11
N TYR A 297 1.33 -1.73 8.36
CA TYR A 297 0.28 -1.76 7.34
C TYR A 297 -1.09 -1.94 7.98
N GLY A 298 -2.09 -1.24 7.45
CA GLY A 298 -3.49 -1.34 7.88
C GLY A 298 -4.40 -1.80 6.73
N ILE A 299 -5.45 -2.54 7.04
CA ILE A 299 -6.47 -2.98 6.07
C ILE A 299 -7.88 -2.82 6.66
N THR A 300 -8.84 -2.43 5.83
CA THR A 300 -10.27 -2.32 6.18
C THR A 300 -11.16 -2.63 4.99
N VAL A 301 -12.44 -2.86 5.25
CA VAL A 301 -13.53 -2.89 4.25
C VAL A 301 -14.32 -1.60 4.40
N PRO A 302 -14.40 -0.74 3.36
CA PRO A 302 -15.17 0.49 3.46
C PRO A 302 -16.66 0.25 3.76
N VAL A 303 -17.29 1.18 4.47
CA VAL A 303 -18.74 1.14 4.80
C VAL A 303 -19.59 1.10 3.53
N ASN A 304 -19.12 1.73 2.44
CA ASN A 304 -19.77 1.77 1.14
C ASN A 304 -19.26 0.69 0.15
N ALA A 305 -18.60 -0.35 0.64
CA ALA A 305 -18.21 -1.50 -0.19
C ALA A 305 -19.42 -2.11 -0.90
N ARG A 306 -19.25 -2.53 -2.16
CA ARG A 306 -20.33 -3.15 -2.94
C ARG A 306 -20.53 -4.60 -2.56
N ASP A 307 -19.44 -5.29 -2.25
CA ASP A 307 -19.44 -6.66 -1.76
C ASP A 307 -18.61 -6.74 -0.48
N SER A 308 -19.19 -6.26 0.63
CA SER A 308 -18.54 -6.27 1.94
C SER A 308 -18.27 -7.69 2.45
N GLU A 309 -19.05 -8.68 2.03
CA GLU A 309 -18.86 -10.09 2.38
C GLU A 309 -17.59 -10.64 1.75
N MET A 310 -17.43 -10.50 0.42
CA MET A 310 -16.21 -10.91 -0.26
C MET A 310 -15.00 -10.06 0.15
N GLY A 311 -15.20 -8.77 0.46
CA GLY A 311 -14.16 -7.93 1.05
C GLY A 311 -13.66 -8.48 2.40
N LEU A 312 -14.57 -8.93 3.27
CA LEU A 312 -14.20 -9.58 4.53
C LEU A 312 -13.52 -10.93 4.34
N GLU A 313 -13.96 -11.75 3.38
CA GLU A 313 -13.26 -13.00 3.03
C GLU A 313 -11.82 -12.73 2.55
N PHE A 314 -11.62 -11.68 1.75
CA PHE A 314 -10.27 -11.29 1.32
C PHE A 314 -9.42 -10.83 2.52
N VAL A 315 -9.98 -10.05 3.44
CA VAL A 315 -9.29 -9.66 4.68
C VAL A 315 -8.95 -10.89 5.54
N LYS A 316 -9.84 -11.90 5.63
CA LYS A 316 -9.54 -13.17 6.32
C LYS A 316 -8.36 -13.89 5.66
N LEU A 317 -8.29 -13.92 4.34
CA LEU A 317 -7.15 -14.49 3.62
C LEU A 317 -5.85 -13.76 3.96
N VAL A 318 -5.85 -12.42 3.95
CA VAL A 318 -4.68 -11.58 4.31
C VAL A 318 -4.11 -11.95 5.68
N VAL A 319 -4.98 -12.13 6.68
CA VAL A 319 -4.55 -12.45 8.06
C VAL A 319 -4.49 -13.95 8.37
N SER A 320 -4.78 -14.81 7.39
CA SER A 320 -4.69 -16.27 7.52
C SER A 320 -3.23 -16.75 7.57
N PRO A 321 -2.94 -17.99 8.01
CA PRO A 321 -1.59 -18.55 7.92
C PRO A 321 -0.99 -18.52 6.50
N GLU A 322 -1.81 -18.66 5.46
CA GLU A 322 -1.35 -18.60 4.06
C GLU A 322 -0.96 -17.16 3.67
N GLY A 323 -1.79 -16.18 4.01
CA GLY A 323 -1.46 -14.76 3.82
C GLY A 323 -0.22 -14.34 4.60
N GLN A 324 -0.12 -14.73 5.87
CA GLN A 324 1.05 -14.50 6.72
C GLN A 324 2.34 -15.06 6.09
N GLN A 325 2.28 -16.28 5.52
CA GLN A 325 3.42 -16.87 4.83
C GLN A 325 3.79 -16.09 3.56
N ILE A 326 2.80 -15.66 2.76
CA ILE A 326 3.03 -14.83 1.58
C ILE A 326 3.78 -13.54 1.94
N PHE A 327 3.36 -12.85 3.01
CA PHE A 327 4.02 -11.63 3.48
C PHE A 327 5.43 -11.91 3.99
N ALA A 328 5.62 -12.96 4.80
CA ALA A 328 6.93 -13.36 5.31
C ALA A 328 7.93 -13.69 4.19
N ASP A 329 7.49 -14.45 3.17
CA ASP A 329 8.33 -14.83 2.02
C ASP A 329 8.70 -13.64 1.13
N LEU A 330 7.94 -12.54 1.21
CA LEU A 330 8.13 -11.32 0.44
C LEU A 330 8.77 -10.18 1.27
N GLY A 331 9.37 -10.51 2.42
CA GLY A 331 10.15 -9.56 3.20
C GLY A 331 9.31 -8.56 4.01
N GLN A 332 8.02 -8.81 4.18
CA GLN A 332 7.10 -7.99 4.98
C GLN A 332 6.68 -8.78 6.22
N PRO A 333 7.33 -8.61 7.37
CA PRO A 333 7.02 -9.41 8.55
C PRO A 333 5.54 -9.26 8.96
N PRO A 334 4.75 -10.35 8.99
CA PRO A 334 3.36 -10.28 9.40
C PRO A 334 3.24 -10.02 10.91
N ILE A 335 2.16 -9.36 11.32
CA ILE A 335 1.77 -9.22 12.73
C ILE A 335 0.85 -10.40 13.04
N VAL A 336 1.27 -11.27 13.96
CA VAL A 336 0.58 -12.53 14.26
C VAL A 336 0.31 -12.68 15.76
N PRO A 337 -0.96 -12.70 16.21
CA PRO A 337 -2.16 -12.39 15.41
C PRO A 337 -2.16 -10.92 14.95
N ALA A 338 -2.89 -10.61 13.87
CA ALA A 338 -3.09 -9.22 13.46
C ALA A 338 -3.81 -8.45 14.57
N VAL A 339 -3.61 -7.14 14.66
CA VAL A 339 -4.20 -6.30 15.73
C VAL A 339 -5.38 -5.51 15.16
N GLY A 340 -6.58 -5.75 15.69
CA GLY A 340 -7.81 -5.06 15.31
C GLY A 340 -8.12 -3.83 16.16
N SER A 341 -8.69 -2.79 15.54
CA SER A 341 -9.11 -1.57 16.23
C SER A 341 -10.45 -1.06 15.70
N GLY A 342 -11.25 -0.43 16.57
CA GLY A 342 -12.60 0.04 16.22
C GLY A 342 -13.65 -1.07 16.25
N GLU A 343 -14.69 -0.95 15.44
CA GLU A 343 -15.85 -1.86 15.37
C GLU A 343 -15.56 -3.09 14.49
N VAL A 344 -14.47 -3.81 14.78
CA VAL A 344 -14.00 -4.98 14.00
C VAL A 344 -15.13 -6.02 13.85
N PRO A 345 -15.53 -6.43 12.63
CA PRO A 345 -16.64 -7.36 12.39
C PRO A 345 -16.46 -8.72 13.07
N GLU A 346 -17.55 -9.35 13.50
CA GLU A 346 -17.52 -10.60 14.28
C GLU A 346 -16.84 -11.74 13.50
N GLU A 347 -16.99 -11.73 12.18
CA GLU A 347 -16.44 -12.70 11.23
C GLU A 347 -14.90 -12.73 11.23
N VAL A 348 -14.25 -11.59 11.50
CA VAL A 348 -12.78 -11.48 11.56
C VAL A 348 -12.26 -11.33 12.99
N ARG A 349 -13.11 -10.97 13.95
CA ARG A 349 -12.74 -10.74 15.36
C ARG A 349 -12.08 -11.95 16.02
N GLY A 350 -12.45 -13.17 15.62
CA GLY A 350 -11.86 -14.41 16.13
C GLY A 350 -10.44 -14.70 15.62
N MET A 351 -9.95 -13.95 14.63
CA MET A 351 -8.64 -14.14 13.98
C MET A 351 -7.59 -13.12 14.44
N VAL A 352 -7.99 -12.15 15.26
CA VAL A 352 -7.18 -10.96 15.59
C VAL A 352 -7.12 -10.71 17.10
N GLU A 353 -6.10 -10.01 17.55
CA GLU A 353 -6.03 -9.44 18.89
C GLU A 353 -6.64 -8.04 18.88
N MET A 354 -7.49 -7.71 19.85
CA MET A 354 -8.06 -6.35 19.95
C MET A 354 -7.05 -5.43 20.62
N GLY A 355 -6.70 -4.33 19.92
CA GLY A 355 -5.72 -3.33 20.37
C GLY A 355 -6.29 -2.21 21.22
#